data_AF-A0A1X1ZR32-F1
#
_entry.id   AF-A0A1X1ZR32-F1
#
_cell.length_a   1.000
_cell.length_b   1.000
_cell.length_c   1.000
_cell.angle_alpha   90.00
_cell.angle_beta   90.00
_cell.angle_gamma   90.00
#
_symmetry.space_group_name_H-M   'P 1'
#
loop_
_entity.id
_entity.type
_entity.pdbx_description
1 polymer ?
#
loop_
_entity_poly.entity_id
_entity_poly.type
_entity_poly.pdbx_seq_one_letter_code
_entity_poly.pdbx_strand_id
1 'polypeptide(L)'
;MFFVMTGRSRHEVDEALDSHPVKAFALNVSAESWARQGATHPFGDDFRGAQDLIPQKLEEQTVLSATDVVPPSLLRETLLAGPPGDVIEQIAVRRDHGLQYPVIGNVSVIQPCLRRHLAASRPFAKILRGLRKL
;
A
#
# COMPACT_ATOMS: atom_id res chain seq x y z
N MET A 1 6.92 -5.10 -8.89
CA MET A 1 5.67 -5.66 -8.31
C MET A 1 4.86 -4.49 -7.77
N PHE A 2 3.54 -4.51 -7.96
CA PHE A 2 2.64 -3.48 -7.47
C PHE A 2 1.78 -4.02 -6.32
N PHE A 3 1.62 -3.21 -5.30
CA PHE A 3 0.77 -3.51 -4.16
C PHE A 3 -0.54 -2.74 -4.29
N VAL A 4 -1.67 -3.44 -4.15
CA VAL A 4 -3.00 -2.87 -4.36
C VAL A 4 -3.74 -2.79 -3.03
N MET A 5 -4.26 -1.60 -2.75
CA MET A 5 -5.27 -1.36 -1.71
C MET A 5 -6.58 -0.98 -2.40
N THR A 6 -7.61 -1.82 -2.27
CA THR A 6 -8.89 -1.60 -2.93
C THR A 6 -10.08 -1.81 -2.00
N GLY A 7 -11.19 -1.16 -2.35
CA GLY A 7 -12.44 -1.16 -1.59
C GLY A 7 -13.62 -0.91 -2.51
N ARG A 8 -14.82 -0.79 -1.94
CA ARG A 8 -16.05 -0.54 -2.72
C ARG A 8 -16.22 0.94 -3.06
N SER A 9 -15.63 1.83 -2.26
CA SER A 9 -15.66 3.28 -2.45
C SER A 9 -14.30 3.89 -2.13
N ARG A 10 -14.07 5.13 -2.58
CA ARG A 10 -12.87 5.89 -2.21
C ARG A 10 -12.76 6.08 -0.70
N HIS A 11 -13.88 6.39 -0.05
CA HIS A 11 -13.94 6.55 1.41
C HIS A 11 -13.47 5.29 2.17
N GLU A 12 -13.90 4.09 1.75
CA GLU A 12 -13.42 2.84 2.37
C GLU A 12 -11.90 2.65 2.20
N VAL A 13 -11.36 3.08 1.06
CA VAL A 13 -9.92 3.00 0.79
C VAL A 13 -9.16 4.02 1.63
N ASP A 14 -9.64 5.25 1.71
CA ASP A 14 -9.01 6.31 2.51
C ASP A 14 -8.98 5.94 3.99
N GLU A 15 -10.08 5.39 4.52
CA GLU A 15 -10.14 4.89 5.89
C GLU A 15 -9.16 3.73 6.13
N ALA A 16 -8.99 2.84 5.14
CA ALA A 16 -8.03 1.76 5.23
C ALA A 16 -6.59 2.28 5.24
N LEU A 17 -6.26 3.23 4.36
CA LEU A 17 -4.94 3.86 4.30
C LEU A 17 -4.56 4.58 5.60
N ASP A 18 -5.55 5.07 6.35
CA ASP A 18 -5.31 5.75 7.63
C ASP A 18 -5.08 4.78 8.81
N SER A 19 -5.38 3.49 8.64
CA SER A 19 -5.26 2.50 9.73
C SER A 19 -3.81 2.09 10.02
N HIS A 20 -3.49 1.84 11.30
CA HIS A 20 -2.16 1.37 11.72
C HIS A 20 -1.66 0.14 10.96
N PRO A 21 -2.46 -0.92 10.70
CA PRO A 21 -1.98 -2.08 9.95
C PRO A 21 -1.52 -1.75 8.53
N VAL A 22 -2.16 -0.77 7.88
CA VAL A 22 -1.78 -0.34 6.53
C VAL A 22 -0.60 0.63 6.58
N LYS A 23 -0.58 1.56 7.55
CA LYS A 23 0.58 2.44 7.79
C LYS A 23 1.84 1.64 8.13
N ALA A 24 1.73 0.48 8.79
CA ALA A 24 2.86 -0.41 9.04
C ALA A 24 3.51 -0.93 7.74
N PHE A 25 2.77 -0.97 6.62
CA PHE A 25 3.34 -1.28 5.32
C PHE A 25 4.38 -0.22 4.89
N ALA A 26 4.18 1.06 5.21
CA ALA A 26 5.12 2.13 4.90
C ALA A 26 6.48 1.98 5.61
N LEU A 27 6.53 1.22 6.72
CA LEU A 27 7.78 0.91 7.42
C LEU A 27 8.69 -0.06 6.64
N ASN A 28 8.19 -0.64 5.54
CA ASN A 28 8.98 -1.45 4.60
C ASN A 28 9.55 -0.62 3.45
N VAL A 29 9.23 0.68 3.39
CA VAL A 29 9.64 1.57 2.31
C VAL A 29 11.00 2.20 2.67
N SER A 30 11.86 2.45 1.67
CA SER A 30 13.18 3.02 1.92
C SER A 30 13.11 4.45 2.47
N ALA A 31 14.12 4.84 3.25
CA ALA A 31 14.26 6.20 3.77
C ALA A 31 14.33 7.26 2.66
N GLU A 32 14.92 6.93 1.51
CA GLU A 32 14.90 7.79 0.31
C GLU A 32 13.46 8.15 -0.11
N SER A 33 12.55 7.18 -0.12
CA SER A 33 11.16 7.43 -0.50
C SER A 33 10.42 8.26 0.54
N TRP A 34 10.72 8.08 1.83
CA TRP A 34 10.23 8.97 2.89
C TRP A 34 10.74 10.40 2.72
N ALA A 35 12.03 10.56 2.41
CA ALA A 35 12.66 11.87 2.21
C ALA A 35 12.05 12.62 1.01
N ARG A 36 11.69 11.93 -0.08
CA ARG A 36 10.94 12.51 -1.21
C ARG A 36 9.57 13.06 -0.80
N GLN A 37 8.99 12.52 0.27
CA GLN A 37 7.74 12.98 0.88
C GLN A 37 7.96 14.00 2.00
N GLY A 38 9.19 14.48 2.20
CA GLY A 38 9.54 15.46 3.23
C GLY A 38 9.55 14.90 4.66
N ALA A 39 9.67 13.57 4.82
CA ALA A 39 9.64 12.91 6.12
C ALA A 39 10.90 12.08 6.37
N THR A 40 11.19 11.82 7.65
CA THR A 40 12.29 10.96 8.08
C THR A 40 11.77 9.55 8.38
N HIS A 41 12.50 8.54 7.92
CA HIS A 41 12.14 7.15 8.21
C HIS A 41 12.37 6.83 9.70
N PRO A 42 11.39 6.25 10.42
CA PRO A 42 11.48 6.07 11.87
C PRO A 42 12.58 5.10 12.32
N PHE A 43 13.07 4.24 11.41
CA PHE A 43 14.18 3.31 11.66
C PHE A 43 15.55 3.80 11.16
N GLY A 44 15.66 5.08 10.78
CA GLY A 44 16.92 5.73 10.42
C GLY A 44 17.03 6.14 8.95
N ASP A 45 17.93 7.09 8.68
CA ASP A 45 18.08 7.75 7.37
C ASP A 45 18.66 6.83 6.28
N ASP A 46 19.37 5.77 6.69
CA ASP A 46 19.97 4.79 5.76
C ASP A 46 19.10 3.54 5.56
N PHE A 47 17.85 3.55 6.03
CA PHE A 47 16.97 2.37 5.94
C PHE A 47 16.65 2.01 4.47
N ARG A 48 17.04 0.81 4.03
CA ARG A 48 16.97 0.38 2.62
C ARG A 48 15.67 -0.35 2.27
N GLY A 49 14.68 -0.32 3.15
CA GLY A 49 13.36 -0.93 2.97
C GLY A 49 13.24 -2.31 3.63
N ALA A 50 12.28 -3.12 3.14
CA ALA A 50 11.85 -4.38 3.76
C ALA A 50 12.98 -5.35 4.17
N GLN A 51 14.11 -5.34 3.45
CA GLN A 51 15.28 -6.18 3.75
C GLN A 51 15.97 -5.85 5.09
N ASP A 52 15.85 -4.61 5.56
CA ASP A 52 16.45 -4.16 6.82
C ASP A 52 15.46 -4.31 7.99
N LEU A 53 14.21 -4.70 7.72
CA LEU A 53 13.18 -4.91 8.73
C LEU A 53 13.33 -6.30 9.37
N ILE A 54 13.51 -6.35 10.69
CA ILE A 54 13.53 -7.59 11.48
C ILE A 54 12.33 -7.58 12.43
N PRO A 55 11.15 -8.11 12.02
CA PRO A 55 9.92 -8.01 12.81
C PRO A 55 10.04 -8.58 14.23
N GLN A 56 10.86 -9.62 14.42
CA GLN A 56 11.06 -10.25 15.74
C GLN A 56 11.78 -9.35 16.75
N LYS A 57 12.38 -8.25 16.29
CA LYS A 57 13.07 -7.26 17.15
C LYS A 57 12.21 -6.03 17.45
N LEU A 58 11.00 -5.94 16.89
CA LEU A 58 10.14 -4.78 17.05
C LEU A 58 9.10 -5.03 18.13
N GLU A 59 9.03 -4.11 19.07
CA GLU A 59 7.96 -4.05 20.06
C GLU A 59 6.72 -3.38 19.47
N GLU A 60 5.54 -3.77 19.94
CA GLU A 60 4.26 -3.24 19.47
C GLU A 60 4.20 -1.72 19.54
N GLN A 61 4.58 -1.14 20.69
CA GLN A 61 4.54 0.31 20.91
C GLN A 61 5.48 1.07 19.95
N THR A 62 6.63 0.47 19.63
CA THR A 62 7.59 1.03 18.66
C THR A 62 6.96 1.08 17.27
N VAL A 63 6.28 0.01 16.86
CA VAL A 63 5.59 -0.04 15.56
C VAL A 63 4.45 0.99 15.51
N LEU A 64 3.62 1.06 16.56
CA LEU A 64 2.51 2.02 16.60
C LEU A 64 3.01 3.47 16.50
N SER A 65 4.01 3.83 17.30
CA SER A 65 4.60 5.17 17.27
C SER A 65 5.25 5.48 15.91
N ALA A 66 5.88 4.48 15.28
CA ALA A 66 6.45 4.62 13.94
C ALA A 66 5.36 4.79 12.86
N THR A 67 4.18 4.21 13.03
CA THR A 67 3.06 4.41 12.11
C THR A 67 2.40 5.78 12.21
N ASP A 68 2.48 6.46 13.36
CA ASP A 68 1.88 7.78 13.55
C ASP A 68 2.54 8.88 12.73
N VAL A 69 3.83 8.71 12.40
CA VAL A 69 4.59 9.66 11.60
C VAL A 69 4.55 9.37 10.09
N VAL A 70 3.82 8.34 9.66
CA VAL A 70 3.70 7.97 8.24
C VAL A 70 2.92 9.04 7.46
N PRO A 71 3.53 9.68 6.44
CA PRO A 71 2.81 10.62 5.60
C PRO A 71 1.73 9.90 4.77
N PRO A 72 0.49 10.40 4.72
CA PRO A 72 -0.55 9.80 3.87
C PRO A 72 -0.18 9.80 2.38
N SER A 73 0.63 10.77 1.93
CA SER A 73 1.11 10.87 0.56
C SER A 73 2.07 9.74 0.19
N LEU A 74 2.90 9.28 1.14
CA LEU A 74 3.83 8.17 0.95
C LEU A 74 3.09 6.86 0.62
N LEU A 75 2.00 6.59 1.35
CA LEU A 75 1.17 5.40 1.09
C LEU A 75 0.52 5.47 -0.30
N ARG A 76 0.09 6.65 -0.75
CA ARG A 76 -0.49 6.84 -2.08
C ARG A 76 0.52 6.77 -3.22
N GLU A 77 1.79 7.11 -2.96
CA GLU A 77 2.87 6.89 -3.92
C GLU A 77 3.23 5.39 -4.03
N THR A 78 3.27 4.70 -2.89
CA THR A 78 3.74 3.31 -2.79
C THR A 78 2.68 2.31 -3.23
N LEU A 79 1.41 2.56 -2.91
CA LEU A 79 0.29 1.64 -3.16
C LEU A 79 -0.55 2.12 -4.35
N LEU A 80 -0.98 1.18 -5.18
CA LEU A 80 -2.11 1.40 -6.08
C LEU A 80 -3.39 1.37 -5.26
N ALA A 81 -3.84 2.57 -4.87
CA ALA A 81 -4.99 2.72 -3.99
C ALA A 81 -6.22 3.21 -4.76
N GLY A 82 -7.36 2.57 -4.54
CA GLY A 82 -8.66 3.05 -5.02
C GLY A 82 -9.69 1.95 -5.29
N PRO A 83 -10.92 2.33 -5.65
CA PRO A 83 -11.88 1.42 -6.27
C PRO A 83 -11.29 0.73 -7.51
N PRO A 84 -11.87 -0.39 -7.96
CA PRO A 84 -11.31 -1.17 -9.06
C PRO A 84 -11.01 -0.40 -10.35
N GLY A 85 -11.86 0.57 -10.70
CA GLY A 85 -11.67 1.41 -11.90
C GLY A 85 -10.39 2.23 -11.82
N ASP A 86 -10.16 2.91 -10.70
CA ASP A 86 -8.96 3.70 -10.46
C ASP A 86 -7.68 2.87 -10.55
N VAL A 87 -7.68 1.66 -9.98
CA VAL A 87 -6.49 0.80 -10.00
C VAL A 87 -6.20 0.31 -11.42
N ILE A 88 -7.25 -0.03 -12.18
CA ILE A 88 -7.13 -0.40 -13.60
C ILE A 88 -6.55 0.77 -14.40
N GLU A 89 -7.05 1.99 -14.19
CA GLU A 89 -6.55 3.20 -14.85
C GLU A 89 -5.10 3.50 -14.49
N GLN A 90 -4.74 3.41 -13.22
CA GLN A 90 -3.36 3.57 -12.75
C GLN A 90 -2.40 2.57 -13.41
N ILE A 91 -2.84 1.34 -13.66
CA ILE A 91 -2.06 0.33 -14.39
C ILE A 91 -2.05 0.61 -15.89
N ALA A 92 -3.17 1.05 -16.46
CA ALA A 92 -3.27 1.43 -17.88
C ALA A 92 -2.30 2.56 -18.22
N VAL A 93 -2.23 3.61 -17.38
CA VAL A 93 -1.24 4.69 -17.56
C VAL A 93 0.18 4.13 -17.57
N ARG A 94 0.51 3.18 -16.68
CA ARG A 94 1.85 2.56 -16.66
C ARG A 94 2.11 1.66 -17.87
N ARG A 95 1.08 0.97 -18.38
CA ARG A 95 1.15 0.20 -19.64
C ARG A 95 1.46 1.12 -20.81
N ASP A 96 0.82 2.29 -20.87
CA ASP A 96 1.07 3.28 -21.93
C ASP A 96 2.51 3.83 -21.88
N HIS A 97 3.18 3.73 -20.72
CA HIS A 97 4.60 4.02 -20.54
C HIS A 97 5.52 2.78 -20.63
N GLY A 98 5.03 1.65 -21.18
CA GLY A 98 5.84 0.48 -21.49
C GLY A 98 5.77 -0.69 -20.49
N LEU A 99 4.88 -0.66 -19.48
CA LEU A 99 4.67 -1.80 -18.60
C LEU A 99 4.00 -2.96 -19.35
N GLN A 100 4.69 -4.10 -19.45
CA GLN A 100 4.17 -5.31 -20.13
C GLN A 100 3.56 -6.35 -19.19
N TYR A 101 4.16 -6.55 -18.00
CA TYR A 101 3.78 -7.64 -17.09
C TYR A 101 3.60 -7.13 -15.64
N PRO A 102 2.40 -6.63 -15.29
CA PRO A 102 2.11 -6.23 -13.92
C PRO A 102 1.97 -7.43 -12.98
N VAL A 103 2.91 -7.59 -12.05
CA VAL A 103 2.74 -8.50 -10.89
C VAL A 103 2.02 -7.75 -9.79
N ILE A 104 0.82 -8.23 -9.40
CA ILE A 104 -0.05 -7.56 -8.44
C ILE A 104 -0.16 -8.34 -7.13
N GLY A 105 0.20 -7.70 -6.01
CA GLY A 105 -0.05 -8.18 -4.65
C GLY A 105 -1.27 -7.49 -4.02
N ASN A 106 -2.16 -8.25 -3.38
CA ASN A 106 -3.30 -7.68 -2.67
C ASN A 106 -2.92 -7.34 -1.22
N VAL A 107 -2.86 -6.05 -0.88
CA VAL A 107 -2.57 -5.57 0.49
C VAL A 107 -3.87 -5.23 1.23
N SER A 108 -5.00 -5.16 0.54
CA SER A 108 -6.34 -5.00 1.14
C SER A 108 -6.72 -6.12 2.12
N VAL A 109 -5.96 -7.21 2.16
CA VAL A 109 -6.10 -8.27 3.15
C VAL A 109 -5.65 -7.84 4.54
N ILE A 110 -4.78 -6.83 4.64
CA ILE A 110 -4.24 -6.24 5.87
C ILE A 110 -5.24 -5.19 6.36
N GLN A 111 -6.40 -5.64 6.82
CA GLN A 111 -7.41 -4.79 7.44
C GLN A 111 -7.85 -5.33 8.80
N PRO A 112 -8.16 -4.44 9.76
CA PRO A 112 -8.48 -4.84 11.13
C PRO A 112 -9.76 -5.69 11.25
N CYS A 113 -10.61 -5.73 10.22
CA CYS A 113 -11.89 -6.44 10.26
C CYS A 113 -12.02 -7.50 9.16
N LEU A 114 -12.36 -8.74 9.54
CA LEU A 114 -12.64 -9.83 8.59
C LEU A 114 -13.72 -9.47 7.56
N ARG A 115 -14.72 -8.68 7.96
CA ARG A 115 -15.75 -8.18 7.05
C ARG A 115 -15.16 -7.32 5.93
N ARG A 116 -14.19 -6.47 6.24
CA ARG A 116 -13.54 -5.61 5.23
C ARG A 116 -12.56 -6.39 4.37
N HIS A 117 -11.85 -7.36 4.97
CA HIS A 117 -11.05 -8.34 4.23
C HIS A 117 -11.89 -9.07 3.16
N LEU A 118 -13.03 -9.64 3.55
CA LEU A 118 -13.96 -10.31 2.62
C LEU A 118 -14.58 -9.35 1.60
N ALA A 119 -14.86 -8.11 2.02
CA ALA A 119 -15.39 -7.08 1.13
C ALA A 119 -14.38 -6.66 0.06
N ALA A 120 -13.07 -6.75 0.33
CA ALA A 120 -12.01 -6.40 -0.61
C ALA A 120 -11.72 -7.49 -1.67
N SER A 121 -12.11 -8.76 -1.44
CA SER A 121 -11.89 -9.85 -2.40
C SER A 121 -12.63 -9.64 -3.72
N ARG A 122 -13.87 -9.13 -3.67
CA ARG A 122 -14.68 -8.86 -4.88
C ARG A 122 -14.11 -7.71 -5.72
N PRO A 123 -13.78 -6.53 -5.16
CA PRO A 123 -13.03 -5.48 -5.85
C PRO A 123 -11.72 -5.98 -6.46
N PHE A 124 -10.92 -6.74 -5.72
CA PHE A 124 -9.65 -7.27 -6.24
C PHE A 124 -9.86 -8.21 -7.44
N ALA A 125 -10.85 -9.10 -7.37
CA ALA A 125 -11.21 -9.97 -8.50
C ALA A 125 -11.74 -9.18 -9.71
N LYS A 126 -12.33 -7.99 -9.53
CA LYS A 126 -12.68 -7.10 -10.64
C LYS A 126 -11.44 -6.49 -11.27
N ILE A 127 -10.44 -6.09 -10.47
CA ILE A 127 -9.16 -5.57 -10.96
C ILE A 127 -8.50 -6.63 -11.84
N LEU A 128 -8.29 -7.86 -11.34
CA LEU A 128 -7.65 -8.93 -12.13
C LEU A 128 -8.36 -9.21 -13.46
N ARG A 129 -9.71 -9.20 -13.47
CA ARG A 129 -10.50 -9.36 -14.70
C ARG A 129 -10.37 -8.16 -15.65
N GLY A 130 -10.24 -6.95 -15.11
CA GLY A 130 -10.00 -5.74 -15.90
C GLY A 130 -8.60 -5.73 -16.51
N LEU A 131 -7.59 -6.12 -15.74
CA LEU A 131 -6.20 -6.21 -16.20
C LEU A 131 -6.03 -7.24 -17.33
N ARG A 132 -6.82 -8.31 -17.36
CA ARG A 132 -6.83 -9.28 -18.49
C ARG A 132 -7.27 -8.66 -19.82
N LYS A 133 -7.89 -7.48 -19.79
CA LYS A 133 -8.40 -6.77 -20.98
C LYS A 133 -7.53 -5.57 -21.36
N LEU A 134 -6.50 -5.25 -20.57
CA LEU A 134 -5.55 -4.18 -20.85
C LEU A 134 -4.42 -4.66 -21.76
#